data_AF-A0A357SXM6-F1
#
_entry.id   AF-A0A357SXM6-F1
#
_cell.length_a   1.000
_cell.length_b   1.000
_cell.length_c   1.000
_cell.angle_alpha   90.00
_cell.angle_beta   90.00
_cell.angle_gamma   90.00
#
_symmetry.space_group_name_H-M   'P 1'
#
loop_
_entity.id
_entity.type
_entity.pdbx_description
1 polymer ?
#
loop_
_entity_poly.entity_id
_entity_poly.type
_entity_poly.pdbx_seq_one_letter_code
_entity_poly.pdbx_strand_id
1 'polypeptide(L)' 'MLVPKRVKHRKVMRGRLKGMSYRGSQLTLGDYGLQAVEPGWITNVQIEAARI' A
#
# COMPACT_ATOMS: atom_id res chain seq x y z
N MET A 1 -6.53 -11.49 -5.31
CA MET A 1 -5.97 -11.50 -3.93
C MET A 1 -4.45 -11.50 -3.94
N LEU A 2 -3.84 -10.40 -3.49
CA LEU A 2 -2.40 -10.21 -3.46
C LEU A 2 -1.81 -10.79 -2.17
N VAL A 3 -0.94 -11.79 -2.28
CA VAL A 3 -0.21 -12.43 -1.17
C VAL A 3 1.19 -12.84 -1.64
N PRO A 4 2.25 -12.64 -0.83
CA PRO A 4 3.60 -13.11 -1.18
C PRO A 4 3.70 -14.64 -1.13
N LYS A 5 4.39 -15.24 -2.12
CA LYS A 5 4.57 -16.70 -2.25
C LYS A 5 5.35 -17.32 -1.08
N ARG A 6 6.35 -16.62 -0.52
CA ARG A 6 7.18 -17.10 0.60
C ARG A 6 7.53 -15.92 1.51
N VAL A 7 7.40 -16.12 2.81
CA VAL A 7 7.85 -15.17 3.84
C VAL A 7 8.79 -15.87 4.82
N LYS A 8 9.81 -15.15 5.30
CA LYS A 8 10.79 -15.70 6.26
C LYS A 8 10.17 -16.00 7.62
N HIS A 9 9.28 -15.12 8.10
CA HIS A 9 8.55 -15.28 9.36
C HIS A 9 7.07 -14.99 9.16
N ARG A 10 6.19 -15.78 9.80
CA ARG A 10 4.74 -15.66 9.66
C ARG A 10 4.12 -14.60 10.57
N LYS A 11 4.72 -14.34 11.74
CA LYS A 11 4.27 -13.34 12.70
C LYS A 11 5.24 -12.17 12.70
N VAL A 12 4.71 -10.97 12.55
CA VAL A 12 5.48 -9.73 12.53
C VAL A 12 4.80 -8.69 13.42
N MET A 13 5.57 -7.78 13.99
CA MET A 13 5.01 -6.61 14.66
C MET A 13 4.39 -5.67 13.63
N ARG A 14 3.26 -5.05 13.96
CA ARG A 14 2.55 -4.16 13.04
C ARG A 14 3.32 -2.88 12.70
N GLY A 15 4.20 -2.43 13.59
CA GLY A 15 4.91 -1.16 13.43
C GLY A 15 4.00 0.07 13.63
N ARG A 16 4.49 1.25 13.26
CA ARG A 16 3.77 2.53 13.44
C ARG A 16 3.83 3.37 12.17
N LEU A 17 2.67 3.85 11.71
CA LEU A 17 2.56 4.80 10.61
C LEU A 17 2.90 6.20 11.14
N LYS A 18 4.05 6.76 10.74
CA LYS A 18 4.46 8.12 11.09
C LYS A 18 5.14 8.78 9.90
N GLY A 19 5.03 10.10 9.83
CA GLY A 19 5.68 10.92 8.81
C GLY A 19 4.99 10.84 7.44
N MET A 20 5.62 11.48 6.47
CA MET A 20 5.18 11.52 5.07
C MET A 20 6.05 10.59 4.21
N SER A 21 5.47 10.06 3.13
CA SER A 21 6.24 9.31 2.13
C SER A 21 7.02 10.28 1.24
N TYR A 22 8.35 10.19 1.28
CA TYR A 22 9.22 10.94 0.35
C TYR A 22 9.41 10.24 -1.00
N ARG A 23 9.16 8.92 -1.06
CA ARG A 23 9.25 8.11 -2.28
C ARG A 23 7.86 7.66 -2.72
N GLY A 24 7.63 7.59 -4.03
CA GLY A 24 6.35 7.19 -4.61
C GLY A 24 5.29 8.30 -4.63
N SER A 25 5.70 9.55 -4.41
CA SER A 25 4.79 10.72 -4.38
C SER A 25 4.66 11.42 -5.74
N GLN A 26 5.28 10.88 -6.79
CA GLN A 26 5.18 11.35 -8.17
C GLN A 26 4.55 10.27 -9.04
N LEU A 27 3.81 10.68 -10.06
CA LEU A 27 3.31 9.79 -11.11
C LEU A 27 4.47 9.26 -11.94
N THR A 28 4.66 7.95 -11.92
CA THR A 28 5.71 7.28 -12.70
C THR A 28 5.20 6.78 -14.06
N LEU A 29 3.92 6.46 -14.16
CA LEU A 29 3.28 5.91 -15.35
C LEU A 29 1.85 6.47 -15.46
N GLY A 30 1.39 6.71 -16.69
CA GLY A 30 0.06 7.23 -17.00
C GLY A 30 -0.08 8.73 -16.78
N ASP A 31 -1.24 9.26 -17.15
CA ASP A 31 -1.52 10.71 -17.15
C ASP A 31 -2.22 11.19 -15.87
N TYR A 32 -2.89 10.28 -15.14
CA TYR A 32 -3.67 10.58 -13.93
C TYR A 32 -3.36 9.59 -12.80
N GLY A 33 -3.45 10.06 -11.55
CA GLY A 33 -3.18 9.26 -10.36
C GLY A 33 -4.05 9.64 -9.18
N LEU A 34 -4.14 8.73 -8.21
CA LEU A 34 -4.86 8.93 -6.94
C LEU A 34 -3.86 9.04 -5.79
N GLN A 35 -3.90 10.15 -5.05
CA GLN A 35 -3.00 10.42 -3.93
C GLN A 35 -3.74 10.31 -2.59
N ALA A 36 -3.16 9.57 -1.65
CA ALA A 36 -3.66 9.50 -0.28
C ALA A 36 -3.27 10.76 0.50
N VAL A 37 -4.22 11.32 1.26
CA VAL A 37 -4.00 12.50 2.12
C VAL A 37 -3.74 12.08 3.57
N GLU A 38 -4.17 10.89 3.96
CA GLU A 38 -4.10 10.38 5.32
C GLU A 38 -3.37 9.03 5.41
N PRO A 39 -2.69 8.75 6.54
CA PRO A 39 -2.07 7.45 6.76
C PRO A 39 -3.10 6.37 7.09
N GLY A 40 -3.07 5.26 6.36
CA GLY A 40 -3.96 4.13 6.58
C GLY A 40 -3.32 2.78 6.25
N TRP A 41 -3.82 1.73 6.88
CA TRP A 41 -3.48 0.36 6.48
C TRP A 41 -4.48 -0.10 5.41
N ILE A 42 -3.97 -0.53 4.27
CA ILE A 42 -4.79 -1.02 3.15
C ILE A 42 -4.70 -2.54 3.08
N THR A 43 -5.86 -3.20 2.96
CA THR A 43 -5.96 -4.65 2.84
C THR A 43 -6.03 -5.10 1.37
N ASN A 44 -5.70 -6.37 1.12
CA ASN A 44 -5.74 -6.94 -0.23
C ASN A 44 -7.14 -6.89 -0.87
N VAL A 45 -8.21 -7.03 -0.07
CA VAL A 45 -9.60 -6.97 -0.55
C VAL A 45 -9.97 -5.55 -0.97
N GLN A 46 -9.51 -4.52 -0.25
CA GLN A 46 -9.77 -3.13 -0.62
C GLN A 46 -9.13 -2.74 -1.96
N ILE A 47 -7.90 -3.21 -2.21
CA ILE A 47 -7.22 -2.98 -3.49
C ILE A 47 -7.97 -3.68 -4.63
N GLU A 48 -8.43 -4.90 -4.40
CA GLU A 48 -9.19 -5.66 -5.38
C GLU A 48 -10.53 -4.98 -5.69
N ALA A 49 -11.25 -4.52 -4.66
CA ALA A 49 -12.53 -3.82 -4.82
C ALA A 49 -12.39 -2.46 -5.52
N ALA A 50 -11.26 -1.77 -5.36
CA ALA A 50 -11.00 -0.52 -6.07
C ALA A 50 -10.59 -0.73 -7.54
N ARG A 51 -10.16 -1.94 -7.91
CA ARG A 51 -9.70 -2.29 -9.26
C ARG A 51 -10.82 -2.82 -10.16
N ILE A 52 -11.77 -3.56 -9.58
CA ILE A 52 -12.95 -4.10 -10.27
C ILE A 52 -13.97 -2.98 -10.49
#